data_AF-A0A533RUK7-F1
#
_entry.id   AF-A0A533RUK7-F1
#
_cell.length_a   1.000
_cell.length_b   1.000
_cell.length_c   1.000
_cell.angle_alpha   90.00
_cell.angle_beta   90.00
_cell.angle_gamma   90.00
#
_symmetry.space_group_name_H-M   'P 1'
#
loop_
_entity.id
_entity.type
_entity.pdbx_description
1 polymer ?
#
loop_
_entity_poly.entity_id
_entity_poly.type
_entity_poly.pdbx_seq_one_letter_code
_entity_poly.pdbx_strand_id
1 'polypeptide(L)'
;AEIGKNKIADVPIVGDAKNVLAGIVAELRKTGAEPRTEAWVSVVDEWRQQFPLHYGGDADELYPQLVVQRISELTKDRPTVLCTEVGQNQMWACQYYTVREPRTWVSSGGLGTMGFGFPAAIGAQAAHPDALVIDVAGDGSIQMNIQEMATAVLNGFPVKIVILNNGFLGMVRQWQELFYGKRYASSVLNRDVPDFVKLAEAYGAFGVRVTKPSELDAALLAAFDFDGPAIVDCRVVEEECVYPMVAPGGSIDEMLGGVPGCPVSEMLDDSTLEEVWE
;
A
#
# COMPACT_ATOMS: atom_id res chain seq x y z
N ALA A 1 9.98 27.18 -1.89
CA ALA A 1 8.51 27.26 -1.94
C ALA A 1 7.84 26.40 -0.87
N GLU A 2 8.44 25.28 -0.45
CA GLU A 2 7.80 24.39 0.54
C GLU A 2 8.00 24.79 2.02
N ILE A 3 9.13 25.42 2.35
CA ILE A 3 9.47 25.80 3.74
C ILE A 3 8.50 26.86 4.24
N GLY A 4 7.84 26.61 5.38
CA GLY A 4 6.88 27.53 5.98
C GLY A 4 5.49 27.51 5.35
N LYS A 5 5.22 26.64 4.36
CA LYS A 5 3.95 26.65 3.62
C LYS A 5 2.75 26.21 4.47
N ASN A 6 2.90 25.11 5.22
CA ASN A 6 1.82 24.54 6.06
C ASN A 6 2.12 24.62 7.56
N LYS A 7 3.41 24.58 7.95
CA LYS A 7 3.89 24.68 9.33
C LYS A 7 5.13 25.56 9.36
N ILE A 8 5.27 26.36 10.41
CA ILE A 8 6.45 27.22 10.63
C ILE A 8 7.61 26.33 11.08
N ALA A 9 8.78 26.52 10.50
CA ALA A 9 10.01 25.84 10.91
C ALA A 9 10.84 26.78 11.77
N ASP A 10 11.23 26.35 12.98
CA ASP A 10 12.06 27.14 13.89
C ASP A 10 13.49 27.31 13.35
N VAL A 11 14.02 26.28 12.70
CA VAL A 11 15.35 26.27 12.07
C VAL A 11 15.24 25.82 10.61
N PRO A 12 14.94 26.74 9.67
CA PRO A 12 14.81 26.40 8.26
C PRO A 12 16.19 26.21 7.62
N ILE A 13 16.46 25.00 7.11
CA ILE A 13 17.69 24.71 6.34
C ILE A 13 17.30 24.50 4.87
N VAL A 14 17.85 25.33 3.99
CA VAL A 14 17.61 25.26 2.54
C VAL A 14 18.78 24.56 1.86
N GLY A 15 18.56 23.35 1.36
CA GLY A 15 19.59 22.61 0.62
C GLY A 15 19.11 21.23 0.18
N ASP A 16 19.96 20.54 -0.59
CA ASP A 16 19.77 19.13 -0.90
C ASP A 16 19.89 18.30 0.38
N ALA A 17 18.87 17.50 0.69
CA ALA A 17 18.76 16.76 1.95
C ALA A 17 19.95 15.82 2.18
N LYS A 18 20.45 15.15 1.13
CA LYS A 18 21.59 14.23 1.23
C LYS A 18 22.86 14.97 1.65
N ASN A 19 23.13 16.11 1.02
CA ASN A 19 24.32 16.92 1.33
C ASN A 19 24.22 17.57 2.72
N VAL A 20 23.04 18.08 3.09
CA VAL A 20 22.80 18.69 4.41
C VAL A 20 22.99 17.67 5.54
N LEU A 21 22.35 16.49 5.42
CA LEU A 21 22.48 15.42 6.42
C LEU A 21 23.92 14.95 6.57
N ALA A 22 24.67 14.82 5.46
CA ALA A 22 26.08 14.45 5.53
C ALA A 22 26.92 15.46 6.33
N GLY A 23 26.64 16.76 6.18
CA GLY A 23 27.28 17.82 6.96
C GLY A 23 26.93 17.76 8.45
N ILE A 24 25.66 17.58 8.79
CA ILE A 24 25.18 17.45 10.18
C ILE A 24 25.86 16.25 10.85
N VAL A 25 25.86 15.07 10.19
CA VAL A 25 26.50 13.86 10.72
C VAL A 25 28.00 14.06 10.92
N ALA A 26 28.68 14.72 9.98
CA ALA A 26 30.11 15.02 10.10
C ALA A 26 30.40 15.91 11.32
N GLU A 27 29.54 16.89 11.60
CA GLU A 27 29.71 17.78 12.74
C GLU A 27 29.42 17.07 14.07
N LEU A 28 28.34 16.28 14.15
CA LEU A 28 28.03 15.46 15.33
C LEU A 28 29.16 14.51 15.70
N ARG A 29 29.82 13.91 14.69
CA ARG A 29 30.99 13.04 14.92
C ARG A 29 32.18 13.80 15.48
N LYS A 30 32.43 15.05 15.03
CA LYS A 30 33.54 15.86 15.56
C LYS A 30 33.32 16.25 17.02
N THR A 31 32.08 16.52 17.41
CA THR A 31 31.75 16.92 18.78
C THR A 31 31.71 15.72 19.73
N GLY A 32 31.76 14.48 19.22
CA GLY A 32 31.60 13.28 20.03
C GLY A 32 30.19 13.17 20.62
N ALA A 33 29.19 13.71 19.92
CA ALA A 33 27.80 13.65 20.35
C ALA A 33 27.26 12.23 20.23
N GLU A 34 26.77 11.68 21.34
CA GLU A 34 26.11 10.38 21.39
C GLU A 34 24.59 10.56 21.44
N PRO A 35 23.81 9.73 20.71
CA PRO A 35 22.36 9.78 20.75
C PRO A 35 21.84 9.34 22.14
N ARG A 36 20.91 10.12 22.69
CA ARG A 36 20.18 9.77 23.93
C ARG A 36 18.73 9.47 23.55
N THR A 37 18.47 8.23 23.13
CA THR A 37 17.18 7.84 22.53
C THR A 37 16.48 6.70 23.26
N GLU A 38 17.09 6.11 24.28
CA GLU A 38 16.58 4.88 24.93
C GLU A 38 15.15 5.04 25.47
N ALA A 39 14.90 6.08 26.26
CA ALA A 39 13.57 6.36 26.81
C ALA A 39 12.51 6.52 25.71
N TRP A 40 12.79 7.35 24.69
CA TRP A 40 11.87 7.57 23.58
C TRP A 40 11.64 6.30 22.74
N VAL A 41 12.67 5.50 22.49
CA VAL A 41 12.54 4.24 21.75
C VAL A 41 11.67 3.24 22.52
N SER A 42 11.77 3.21 23.86
CA SER A 42 10.90 2.37 24.70
C SER A 42 9.43 2.72 24.51
N VAL A 43 9.07 4.01 24.55
CA VAL A 43 7.70 4.49 24.29
C VAL A 43 7.20 4.05 22.91
N VAL A 44 8.03 4.21 21.88
CA VAL A 44 7.67 3.80 20.51
C VAL A 44 7.51 2.27 20.40
N ASP A 45 8.34 1.49 21.08
CA ASP A 45 8.23 0.03 21.10
C ASP A 45 6.97 -0.45 21.81
N GLU A 46 6.56 0.21 22.88
CA GLU A 46 5.27 -0.03 23.53
C GLU A 46 4.11 0.26 22.58
N TRP A 47 4.13 1.39 21.87
CA TRP A 47 3.10 1.71 20.88
C TRP A 47 3.03 0.69 19.74
N ARG A 48 4.17 0.18 19.26
CA ARG A 48 4.17 -0.89 18.23
C ARG A 48 3.50 -2.16 18.72
N GLN A 49 3.65 -2.49 19.99
CA GLN A 49 3.03 -3.68 20.60
C GLN A 49 1.53 -3.48 20.85
N GLN A 50 1.14 -2.28 21.31
CA GLN A 50 -0.25 -1.96 21.64
C GLN A 50 -1.11 -1.73 20.39
N PHE A 51 -0.54 -1.14 19.34
CA PHE A 51 -1.26 -0.67 18.16
C PHE A 51 -0.80 -1.35 16.85
N PRO A 52 -0.79 -2.70 16.76
CA PRO A 52 -0.40 -3.36 15.52
C PRO A 52 -1.48 -3.19 14.45
N LEU A 53 -1.04 -3.23 13.18
CA LEU A 53 -1.96 -3.41 12.07
C LEU A 53 -2.66 -4.77 12.22
N HIS A 54 -3.98 -4.75 12.14
CA HIS A 54 -4.80 -5.94 12.24
C HIS A 54 -5.91 -5.90 11.20
N TYR A 55 -6.36 -7.09 10.84
CA TYR A 55 -7.53 -7.36 10.01
C TYR A 55 -7.98 -8.79 10.35
N GLY A 56 -9.21 -9.16 9.99
CA GLY A 56 -9.67 -10.53 10.14
C GLY A 56 -11.16 -10.65 10.37
N GLY A 57 -11.57 -11.91 10.53
CA GLY A 57 -12.96 -12.35 10.62
C GLY A 57 -12.99 -13.83 10.28
N ASP A 58 -13.63 -14.20 9.19
CA ASP A 58 -13.69 -15.59 8.75
C ASP A 58 -12.38 -16.03 8.08
N ALA A 59 -11.77 -17.12 8.57
CA ALA A 59 -10.52 -17.65 8.02
C ALA A 59 -10.68 -18.25 6.61
N ASP A 60 -11.90 -18.53 6.18
CA ASP A 60 -12.21 -19.03 4.84
C ASP A 60 -12.37 -17.90 3.81
N GLU A 61 -12.46 -16.63 4.25
CA GLU A 61 -12.57 -15.46 3.37
C GLU A 61 -11.21 -14.90 2.94
N LEU A 62 -11.13 -14.46 1.68
CA LEU A 62 -9.93 -13.86 1.14
C LEU A 62 -9.87 -12.36 1.47
N TYR A 63 -9.13 -12.00 2.51
CA TYR A 63 -8.92 -10.60 2.86
C TYR A 63 -7.90 -9.92 1.93
N PRO A 64 -8.12 -8.65 1.53
CA PRO A 64 -7.15 -7.92 0.70
C PRO A 64 -5.80 -7.72 1.38
N GLN A 65 -5.78 -7.54 2.71
CA GLN A 65 -4.57 -7.45 3.51
C GLN A 65 -3.74 -8.73 3.41
N LEU A 66 -4.39 -9.91 3.48
CA LEU A 66 -3.74 -11.20 3.33
C LEU A 66 -3.04 -11.32 1.97
N VAL A 67 -3.72 -10.91 0.88
CA VAL A 67 -3.13 -10.91 -0.47
C VAL A 67 -1.81 -10.12 -0.49
N VAL A 68 -1.81 -8.90 0.05
CA VAL A 68 -0.61 -8.06 0.10
C VAL A 68 0.48 -8.65 1.01
N GLN A 69 0.12 -9.19 2.18
CA GLN A 69 1.08 -9.84 3.08
C GLN A 69 1.75 -11.04 2.41
N ARG A 70 0.98 -11.86 1.68
CA ARG A 70 1.53 -13.00 0.93
C ARG A 70 2.45 -12.54 -0.21
N ILE A 71 2.11 -11.46 -0.92
CA ILE A 71 3.03 -10.84 -1.89
C ILE A 71 4.35 -10.45 -1.18
N SER A 72 4.27 -9.70 -0.07
CA SER A 72 5.45 -9.25 0.69
C SER A 72 6.36 -10.39 1.17
N GLU A 73 5.77 -11.49 1.61
CA GLU A 73 6.50 -12.67 2.10
C GLU A 73 7.12 -13.48 0.95
N LEU A 74 6.35 -13.73 -0.12
CA LEU A 74 6.81 -14.50 -1.26
C LEU A 74 7.90 -13.77 -2.07
N THR A 75 7.98 -12.44 -1.96
CA THR A 75 8.97 -11.62 -2.67
C THR A 75 10.11 -11.12 -1.78
N LYS A 76 10.17 -11.51 -0.49
CA LYS A 76 11.11 -10.94 0.49
C LYS A 76 12.58 -11.02 0.11
N ASP A 77 12.96 -12.08 -0.62
CA ASP A 77 14.32 -12.37 -1.06
C ASP A 77 14.53 -12.11 -2.57
N ARG A 78 13.56 -11.45 -3.23
CA ARG A 78 13.57 -11.17 -4.67
C ARG A 78 13.59 -9.66 -4.95
N PRO A 79 14.47 -9.16 -5.84
CA PRO A 79 14.39 -7.79 -6.32
C PRO A 79 13.01 -7.50 -6.92
N THR A 80 12.24 -6.65 -6.26
CA THR A 80 10.83 -6.43 -6.58
C THR A 80 10.51 -4.95 -6.57
N VAL A 81 9.83 -4.46 -7.61
CA VAL A 81 9.24 -3.12 -7.65
C VAL A 81 7.72 -3.26 -7.51
N LEU A 82 7.15 -2.61 -6.50
CA LEU A 82 5.71 -2.56 -6.30
C LEU A 82 5.16 -1.25 -6.86
N CYS A 83 4.24 -1.38 -7.81
CA CYS A 83 3.39 -0.33 -8.30
C CYS A 83 2.00 -0.46 -7.67
N THR A 84 1.30 0.64 -7.53
CA THR A 84 -0.11 0.58 -7.11
C THR A 84 -0.98 1.47 -7.97
N GLU A 85 -2.20 0.99 -8.16
CA GLU A 85 -3.35 1.82 -8.48
C GLU A 85 -3.77 2.69 -7.27
N VAL A 86 -4.93 3.37 -7.35
CA VAL A 86 -5.43 4.28 -6.31
C VAL A 86 -6.74 3.76 -5.72
N GLY A 87 -6.82 3.73 -4.39
CA GLY A 87 -7.98 3.23 -3.65
C GLY A 87 -7.60 2.55 -2.34
N GLN A 88 -8.44 1.65 -1.84
CA GLN A 88 -8.13 0.87 -0.64
C GLN A 88 -6.95 -0.08 -0.88
N ASN A 89 -6.82 -0.63 -2.10
CA ASN A 89 -5.68 -1.44 -2.52
C ASN A 89 -4.33 -0.72 -2.31
N GLN A 90 -4.27 0.58 -2.59
CA GLN A 90 -3.08 1.42 -2.38
C GLN A 90 -2.71 1.49 -0.89
N MET A 91 -3.71 1.65 -0.03
CA MET A 91 -3.50 1.76 1.42
C MET A 91 -3.08 0.42 2.01
N TRP A 92 -3.75 -0.67 1.65
CA TRP A 92 -3.34 -2.00 2.10
C TRP A 92 -1.96 -2.39 1.57
N ALA A 93 -1.63 -2.04 0.32
CA ALA A 93 -0.27 -2.17 -0.21
C ALA A 93 0.74 -1.40 0.66
N CYS A 94 0.43 -0.16 1.05
CA CYS A 94 1.31 0.66 1.88
C CYS A 94 1.47 0.11 3.31
N GLN A 95 0.40 -0.43 3.87
CA GLN A 95 0.36 -0.96 5.24
C GLN A 95 1.03 -2.33 5.36
N TYR A 96 0.83 -3.21 4.39
CA TYR A 96 1.16 -4.64 4.51
C TYR A 96 2.32 -5.12 3.62
N TYR A 97 2.82 -4.28 2.70
CA TYR A 97 4.01 -4.58 1.92
C TYR A 97 5.26 -3.93 2.54
N THR A 98 6.32 -4.72 2.75
CA THR A 98 7.58 -4.20 3.29
C THR A 98 8.50 -3.75 2.16
N VAL A 99 8.59 -2.42 1.97
CA VAL A 99 9.55 -1.81 1.02
C VAL A 99 10.95 -1.86 1.62
N ARG A 100 11.87 -2.58 0.96
CA ARG A 100 13.23 -2.82 1.47
C ARG A 100 14.28 -1.93 0.81
N GLU A 101 14.01 -1.43 -0.39
CA GLU A 101 14.96 -0.67 -1.19
C GLU A 101 14.38 0.67 -1.68
N PRO A 102 15.19 1.73 -1.85
CA PRO A 102 14.73 2.97 -2.43
C PRO A 102 14.23 2.77 -3.86
N ARG A 103 13.20 3.53 -4.26
CA ARG A 103 12.62 3.51 -5.62
C ARG A 103 11.95 2.19 -6.04
N THR A 104 11.65 1.30 -5.09
CA THR A 104 10.86 0.08 -5.36
C THR A 104 9.40 0.18 -4.94
N TRP A 105 8.93 1.40 -4.64
CA TRP A 105 7.52 1.73 -4.40
C TRP A 105 7.12 2.87 -5.33
N VAL A 106 6.16 2.63 -6.21
CA VAL A 106 5.75 3.56 -7.25
C VAL A 106 4.22 3.71 -7.21
N SER A 107 3.76 4.87 -6.74
CA SER A 107 2.32 5.09 -6.50
C SER A 107 1.94 6.56 -6.73
N SER A 108 0.72 6.80 -7.21
CA SER A 108 0.20 8.17 -7.39
C SER A 108 -0.36 8.69 -6.07
N GLY A 109 0.46 9.46 -5.33
CA GLY A 109 0.09 10.04 -4.04
C GLY A 109 -0.61 11.40 -4.17
N GLY A 110 0.12 12.44 -4.59
CA GLY A 110 -0.37 13.82 -4.52
C GLY A 110 -1.62 14.11 -5.36
N LEU A 111 -1.71 13.59 -6.58
CA LEU A 111 -2.89 13.74 -7.44
C LEU A 111 -3.90 12.60 -7.27
N GLY A 112 -3.47 11.41 -6.82
CA GLY A 112 -4.36 10.26 -6.66
C GLY A 112 -4.96 9.78 -7.98
N THR A 113 -4.15 9.60 -9.02
CA THR A 113 -4.60 9.22 -10.36
C THR A 113 -4.89 7.72 -10.46
N MET A 114 -6.16 7.34 -10.56
CA MET A 114 -6.56 5.98 -10.94
C MET A 114 -6.12 5.67 -12.40
N GLY A 115 -5.79 4.42 -12.68
CA GLY A 115 -5.20 3.97 -13.95
C GLY A 115 -3.69 4.18 -14.05
N PHE A 116 -3.03 4.58 -12.95
CA PHE A 116 -1.60 4.89 -12.93
C PHE A 116 -0.71 3.64 -12.78
N GLY A 117 -1.14 2.68 -11.97
CA GLY A 117 -0.32 1.57 -11.48
C GLY A 117 0.21 0.72 -12.62
N PHE A 118 -0.66 0.25 -13.50
CA PHE A 118 -0.25 -0.63 -14.58
C PHE A 118 0.69 0.01 -15.63
N PRO A 119 0.42 1.20 -16.19
CA PRO A 119 1.40 1.89 -17.05
C PRO A 119 2.72 2.22 -16.33
N ALA A 120 2.66 2.59 -15.04
CA ALA A 120 3.87 2.82 -14.24
C ALA A 120 4.67 1.53 -14.05
N ALA A 121 4.01 0.39 -13.88
CA ALA A 121 4.64 -0.92 -13.78
C ALA A 121 5.36 -1.33 -15.09
N ILE A 122 4.76 -1.03 -16.25
CA ILE A 122 5.43 -1.21 -17.54
C ILE A 122 6.72 -0.35 -17.61
N GLY A 123 6.65 0.92 -17.23
CA GLY A 123 7.82 1.80 -17.18
C GLY A 123 8.89 1.33 -16.18
N ALA A 124 8.47 0.84 -15.02
CA ALA A 124 9.36 0.27 -14.01
C ALA A 124 10.03 -1.01 -14.50
N GLN A 125 9.32 -1.87 -15.21
CA GLN A 125 9.88 -3.10 -15.80
C GLN A 125 10.92 -2.77 -16.88
N ALA A 126 10.69 -1.73 -17.68
CA ALA A 126 11.68 -1.24 -18.64
C ALA A 126 12.95 -0.70 -17.96
N ALA A 127 12.80 -0.04 -16.80
CA ALA A 127 13.93 0.47 -16.01
C ALA A 127 14.65 -0.63 -15.21
N HIS A 128 13.95 -1.72 -14.87
CA HIS A 128 14.46 -2.84 -14.08
C HIS A 128 14.12 -4.19 -14.75
N PRO A 129 14.78 -4.54 -15.88
CA PRO A 129 14.42 -5.71 -16.68
C PRO A 129 14.45 -7.05 -15.93
N ASP A 130 15.36 -7.18 -14.95
CA ASP A 130 15.55 -8.41 -14.17
C ASP A 130 14.73 -8.45 -12.87
N ALA A 131 14.06 -7.36 -12.50
CA ALA A 131 13.24 -7.31 -11.30
C ALA A 131 11.85 -7.88 -11.55
N LEU A 132 11.23 -8.40 -10.49
CA LEU A 132 9.80 -8.67 -10.48
C LEU A 132 9.05 -7.34 -10.33
N VAL A 133 8.22 -6.98 -11.30
CA VAL A 133 7.38 -5.79 -11.19
C VAL A 133 5.92 -6.19 -10.99
N ILE A 134 5.34 -5.77 -9.87
CA ILE A 134 3.99 -6.11 -9.46
C ILE A 134 3.16 -4.83 -9.38
N ASP A 135 2.01 -4.79 -10.07
CA ASP A 135 0.97 -3.79 -9.87
C ASP A 135 -0.12 -4.35 -8.94
N VAL A 136 -0.27 -3.75 -7.75
CA VAL A 136 -1.38 -4.05 -6.84
C VAL A 136 -2.55 -3.14 -7.17
N ALA A 137 -3.54 -3.71 -7.83
CA ALA A 137 -4.62 -2.98 -8.46
C ALA A 137 -5.96 -3.12 -7.70
N GLY A 138 -6.82 -2.10 -7.82
CA GLY A 138 -8.26 -2.25 -7.56
C GLY A 138 -8.99 -2.48 -8.89
N ASP A 139 -10.10 -3.23 -8.86
CA ASP A 139 -10.88 -3.61 -10.05
C ASP A 139 -11.42 -2.40 -10.83
N GLY A 140 -11.79 -1.31 -10.15
CA GLY A 140 -12.18 -0.07 -10.82
C GLY A 140 -11.02 0.69 -11.46
N SER A 141 -9.84 0.66 -10.85
CA SER A 141 -8.69 1.46 -11.29
C SER A 141 -7.98 0.84 -12.49
N ILE A 142 -7.77 -0.48 -12.47
CA ILE A 142 -7.10 -1.19 -13.58
C ILE A 142 -7.85 -1.02 -14.90
N GLN A 143 -9.18 -0.94 -14.87
CA GLN A 143 -10.01 -0.78 -16.05
C GLN A 143 -9.77 0.55 -16.78
N MET A 144 -9.22 1.57 -16.12
CA MET A 144 -8.96 2.87 -16.76
C MET A 144 -7.89 2.78 -17.85
N ASN A 145 -6.91 1.89 -17.69
CA ASN A 145 -5.81 1.71 -18.64
C ASN A 145 -5.52 0.23 -18.96
N ILE A 146 -6.53 -0.64 -18.85
CA ILE A 146 -6.37 -2.09 -19.09
C ILE A 146 -5.90 -2.40 -20.52
N GLN A 147 -6.13 -1.50 -21.49
CA GLN A 147 -5.66 -1.65 -22.87
C GLN A 147 -4.14 -1.72 -22.99
N GLU A 148 -3.39 -1.26 -21.98
CA GLU A 148 -1.92 -1.35 -21.94
C GLU A 148 -1.40 -2.79 -21.82
N MET A 149 -2.29 -3.79 -21.67
CA MET A 149 -1.95 -5.20 -21.85
C MET A 149 -1.34 -5.45 -23.23
N ALA A 150 -1.83 -4.75 -24.27
CA ALA A 150 -1.22 -4.78 -25.59
C ALA A 150 0.24 -4.29 -25.55
N THR A 151 0.51 -3.20 -24.84
CA THR A 151 1.86 -2.63 -24.69
C THR A 151 2.78 -3.60 -23.96
N ALA A 152 2.33 -4.17 -22.83
CA ALA A 152 3.12 -5.13 -22.06
C ALA A 152 3.48 -6.38 -22.88
N VAL A 153 2.50 -6.96 -23.58
CA VAL A 153 2.72 -8.17 -24.40
C VAL A 153 3.62 -7.89 -25.60
N LEU A 154 3.32 -6.85 -26.40
CA LEU A 154 4.06 -6.56 -27.64
C LEU A 154 5.53 -6.22 -27.38
N ASN A 155 5.86 -5.68 -26.20
CA ASN A 155 7.22 -5.33 -25.81
C ASN A 155 7.87 -6.38 -24.90
N GLY A 156 7.17 -7.47 -24.57
CA GLY A 156 7.71 -8.55 -23.73
C GLY A 156 8.01 -8.11 -22.29
N PHE A 157 7.24 -7.19 -21.72
CA PHE A 157 7.40 -6.76 -20.32
C PHE A 157 6.61 -7.68 -19.38
N PRO A 158 7.26 -8.49 -18.52
CA PRO A 158 6.59 -9.51 -17.72
C PRO A 158 5.95 -8.95 -16.43
N VAL A 159 5.18 -7.86 -16.55
CA VAL A 159 4.51 -7.22 -15.41
C VAL A 159 3.43 -8.12 -14.81
N LYS A 160 3.33 -8.17 -13.48
CA LYS A 160 2.36 -8.97 -12.75
C LYS A 160 1.28 -8.07 -12.14
N ILE A 161 0.03 -8.23 -12.54
CA ILE A 161 -1.10 -7.43 -12.07
C ILE A 161 -1.87 -8.27 -11.07
N VAL A 162 -1.90 -7.86 -9.81
CA VAL A 162 -2.69 -8.51 -8.76
C VAL A 162 -3.86 -7.61 -8.41
N ILE A 163 -5.05 -7.99 -8.84
CA ILE A 163 -6.29 -7.22 -8.67
C ILE A 163 -6.94 -7.64 -7.36
N LEU A 164 -7.06 -6.71 -6.41
CA LEU A 164 -7.90 -6.84 -5.23
C LEU A 164 -9.32 -6.50 -5.64
N ASN A 165 -10.02 -7.49 -6.18
CA ASN A 165 -11.32 -7.31 -6.80
C ASN A 165 -12.41 -7.35 -5.74
N ASN A 166 -12.80 -6.17 -5.27
CA ASN A 166 -13.85 -6.05 -4.27
C ASN A 166 -15.20 -5.66 -4.88
N GLY A 167 -15.32 -5.41 -6.18
CA GLY A 167 -16.59 -5.06 -6.80
C GLY A 167 -17.07 -3.65 -6.45
N PHE A 168 -16.17 -2.78 -6.00
CA PHE A 168 -16.50 -1.41 -5.64
C PHE A 168 -15.38 -0.46 -6.05
N LEU A 169 -15.74 0.82 -6.18
CA LEU A 169 -14.81 1.91 -5.91
C LEU A 169 -14.60 1.99 -4.38
N GLY A 170 -13.85 1.03 -3.84
CA GLY A 170 -13.80 0.71 -2.42
C GLY A 170 -13.53 1.90 -1.48
N MET A 171 -12.63 2.80 -1.86
CA MET A 171 -12.34 4.00 -1.05
C MET A 171 -13.57 4.93 -0.97
N VAL A 172 -14.26 5.14 -2.10
CA VAL A 172 -15.52 5.92 -2.13
C VAL A 172 -16.61 5.22 -1.34
N ARG A 173 -16.71 3.89 -1.46
CA ARG A 173 -17.67 3.06 -0.72
C ARG A 173 -17.49 3.17 0.79
N GLN A 174 -16.25 3.06 1.30
CA GLN A 174 -15.94 3.21 2.72
C GLN A 174 -16.39 4.58 3.26
N TRP A 175 -16.17 5.66 2.51
CA TRP A 175 -16.65 6.99 2.91
C TRP A 175 -18.17 7.11 2.92
N GLN A 176 -18.84 6.53 1.90
CA GLN A 176 -20.30 6.48 1.83
C GLN A 176 -20.91 5.68 2.98
N GLU A 177 -20.23 4.62 3.41
CA GLU A 177 -20.60 3.82 4.56
C GLU A 177 -20.47 4.61 5.86
N LEU A 178 -19.30 5.21 6.13
CA LEU A 178 -19.01 5.89 7.38
C LEU A 178 -19.79 7.21 7.56
N PHE A 179 -19.94 7.99 6.49
CA PHE A 179 -20.43 9.38 6.59
C PHE A 179 -21.78 9.62 5.91
N TYR A 180 -22.29 8.67 5.13
CA TYR A 180 -23.51 8.84 4.34
C TYR A 180 -24.53 7.71 4.54
N GLY A 181 -24.42 6.95 5.65
CA GLY A 181 -25.41 5.94 6.04
C GLY A 181 -25.56 4.81 5.01
N LYS A 182 -24.44 4.35 4.43
CA LYS A 182 -24.39 3.30 3.39
C LYS A 182 -25.18 3.63 2.12
N ARG A 183 -25.33 4.91 1.79
CA ARG A 183 -25.92 5.35 0.51
C ARG A 183 -24.88 5.27 -0.61
N TYR A 184 -24.75 4.08 -1.20
CA TYR A 184 -23.80 3.83 -2.29
C TYR A 184 -24.23 4.48 -3.60
N ALA A 185 -23.58 5.60 -3.96
CA ALA A 185 -23.85 6.35 -5.19
C ALA A 185 -22.71 6.12 -6.19
N SER A 186 -23.00 5.35 -7.26
CA SER A 186 -22.07 5.06 -8.36
C SER A 186 -20.71 4.46 -7.92
N SER A 187 -20.70 3.74 -6.81
CA SER A 187 -19.50 3.10 -6.25
C SER A 187 -19.56 1.57 -6.31
N VAL A 188 -20.70 0.99 -6.67
CA VAL A 188 -20.88 -0.46 -6.86
C VAL A 188 -20.48 -0.82 -8.28
N LEU A 189 -19.57 -1.78 -8.41
CA LEU A 189 -19.13 -2.37 -9.67
C LEU A 189 -19.63 -3.80 -9.78
N ASN A 190 -19.57 -4.38 -10.96
CA ASN A 190 -19.80 -5.81 -11.14
C ASN A 190 -18.45 -6.52 -11.19
N ARG A 191 -18.17 -7.35 -10.18
CA ARG A 191 -16.93 -8.14 -10.08
C ARG A 191 -16.68 -9.00 -11.32
N ASP A 192 -17.73 -9.46 -11.99
CA ASP A 192 -17.64 -10.31 -13.17
C ASP A 192 -17.48 -9.54 -14.49
N VAL A 193 -17.41 -8.20 -14.45
CA VAL A 193 -17.33 -7.36 -15.65
C VAL A 193 -16.14 -6.39 -15.58
N PRO A 194 -15.10 -6.59 -16.41
CA PRO A 194 -14.88 -7.73 -17.30
C PRO A 194 -14.47 -9.01 -16.55
N ASP A 195 -14.50 -10.15 -17.24
CA ASP A 195 -13.82 -11.35 -16.79
C ASP A 195 -12.30 -11.18 -17.00
N PHE A 196 -11.59 -10.77 -15.95
CA PHE A 196 -10.17 -10.43 -16.00
C PHE A 196 -9.26 -11.60 -16.44
N VAL A 197 -9.67 -12.85 -16.16
CA VAL A 197 -8.93 -14.04 -16.61
C VAL A 197 -9.00 -14.15 -18.12
N LYS A 198 -10.20 -14.10 -18.69
CA LYS A 198 -10.39 -14.14 -20.15
C LYS A 198 -9.79 -12.93 -20.85
N LEU A 199 -9.77 -11.77 -20.19
CA LEU A 199 -9.11 -10.58 -20.71
C LEU A 199 -7.59 -10.81 -20.84
N ALA A 200 -6.95 -11.39 -19.82
CA ALA A 200 -5.53 -11.74 -19.90
C ALA A 200 -5.27 -12.72 -21.07
N GLU A 201 -6.07 -13.78 -21.16
CA GLU A 201 -5.98 -14.77 -22.24
C GLU A 201 -6.16 -14.14 -23.63
N ALA A 202 -7.07 -13.17 -23.78
CA ALA A 202 -7.33 -12.48 -25.04
C ALA A 202 -6.11 -11.68 -25.54
N TYR A 203 -5.25 -11.21 -24.63
CA TYR A 203 -3.97 -10.58 -24.97
C TYR A 203 -2.81 -11.58 -25.08
N GLY A 204 -3.01 -12.87 -24.78
CA GLY A 204 -1.95 -13.88 -24.73
C GLY A 204 -1.13 -13.85 -23.43
N ALA A 205 -1.69 -13.27 -22.36
CA ALA A 205 -1.10 -13.23 -21.02
C ALA A 205 -1.65 -14.35 -20.13
N PHE A 206 -0.97 -14.62 -19.01
CA PHE A 206 -1.46 -15.56 -18.00
C PHE A 206 -2.60 -14.94 -17.19
N GLY A 207 -3.68 -15.69 -16.96
CA GLY A 207 -4.81 -15.28 -16.14
C GLY A 207 -5.16 -16.34 -15.11
N VAL A 208 -5.36 -15.96 -13.86
CA VAL A 208 -5.87 -16.86 -12.81
C VAL A 208 -6.80 -16.10 -11.87
N ARG A 209 -7.85 -16.78 -11.39
CA ARG A 209 -8.77 -16.25 -10.38
C ARG A 209 -8.54 -16.95 -9.05
N VAL A 210 -8.50 -16.19 -7.97
CA VAL A 210 -8.36 -16.67 -6.59
C VAL A 210 -9.61 -16.30 -5.83
N THR A 211 -10.25 -17.28 -5.20
CA THR A 211 -11.48 -17.06 -4.41
C THR A 211 -11.33 -17.42 -2.94
N LYS A 212 -10.26 -18.15 -2.60
CA LYS A 212 -10.03 -18.64 -1.24
C LYS A 212 -8.58 -18.42 -0.81
N PRO A 213 -8.31 -18.23 0.49
CA PRO A 213 -6.96 -18.14 1.03
C PRO A 213 -6.04 -19.31 0.65
N SER A 214 -6.58 -20.54 0.58
CA SER A 214 -5.82 -21.75 0.26
C SER A 214 -5.30 -21.82 -1.18
N GLU A 215 -5.86 -21.03 -2.09
CA GLU A 215 -5.48 -20.97 -3.51
C GLU A 215 -4.39 -19.90 -3.76
N LEU A 216 -4.24 -18.95 -2.84
CA LEU A 216 -3.53 -17.70 -3.04
C LEU A 216 -2.05 -17.87 -3.37
N ASP A 217 -1.31 -18.63 -2.55
CA ASP A 217 0.13 -18.79 -2.72
C ASP A 217 0.48 -19.48 -4.04
N ALA A 218 -0.26 -20.54 -4.38
CA ALA A 218 -0.05 -21.27 -5.62
C ALA A 218 -0.33 -20.39 -6.86
N ALA A 219 -1.39 -19.58 -6.81
CA ALA A 219 -1.73 -18.66 -7.88
C ALA A 219 -0.71 -17.52 -8.04
N LEU A 220 -0.26 -16.92 -6.94
CA LEU A 220 0.76 -15.86 -6.95
C LEU A 220 2.08 -16.39 -7.51
N LEU A 221 2.56 -17.54 -7.03
CA LEU A 221 3.80 -18.15 -7.51
C LEU A 221 3.71 -18.48 -9.01
N ALA A 222 2.61 -19.10 -9.47
CA ALA A 222 2.41 -19.39 -10.88
C ALA A 222 2.46 -18.12 -11.75
N ALA A 223 1.85 -17.02 -11.30
CA ALA A 223 1.90 -15.74 -12.01
C ALA A 223 3.31 -15.11 -12.01
N PHE A 224 4.02 -15.19 -10.87
CA PHE A 224 5.37 -14.63 -10.71
C PHE A 224 6.43 -15.37 -11.53
N ASP A 225 6.23 -16.66 -11.76
CA ASP A 225 7.12 -17.54 -12.53
C ASP A 225 6.76 -17.60 -14.02
N PHE A 226 5.59 -17.09 -14.42
CA PHE A 226 5.19 -17.01 -15.82
C PHE A 226 6.09 -16.06 -16.61
N ASP A 227 6.59 -16.51 -17.77
CA ASP A 227 7.41 -15.71 -18.68
C ASP A 227 6.54 -14.82 -19.58
N GLY A 228 6.07 -13.71 -19.00
CA GLY A 228 5.20 -12.73 -19.65
C GLY A 228 4.28 -12.00 -18.68
N PRO A 229 3.39 -11.13 -19.19
CA PRO A 229 2.39 -10.47 -18.36
C PRO A 229 1.44 -11.47 -17.70
N ALA A 230 1.00 -11.17 -16.49
CA ALA A 230 0.06 -12.02 -15.75
C ALA A 230 -1.00 -11.19 -15.01
N ILE A 231 -2.24 -11.67 -14.96
CA ILE A 231 -3.32 -11.13 -14.12
C ILE A 231 -3.73 -12.18 -13.09
N VAL A 232 -3.72 -11.78 -11.81
CA VAL A 232 -4.28 -12.53 -10.69
C VAL A 232 -5.51 -11.77 -10.19
N ASP A 233 -6.71 -12.29 -10.47
CA ASP A 233 -7.99 -11.73 -10.04
C ASP A 233 -8.38 -12.30 -8.67
N CYS A 234 -8.03 -11.59 -7.59
CA CYS A 234 -8.35 -11.98 -6.23
C CYS A 234 -9.74 -11.47 -5.84
N ARG A 235 -10.71 -12.37 -5.69
CA ARG A 235 -12.06 -12.07 -5.17
C ARG A 235 -11.99 -11.86 -3.66
N VAL A 236 -11.76 -10.61 -3.25
CA VAL A 236 -11.56 -10.28 -1.84
C VAL A 236 -12.89 -9.93 -1.15
N VAL A 237 -12.89 -9.88 0.19
CA VAL A 237 -14.02 -9.41 1.00
C VAL A 237 -14.52 -8.04 0.49
N GLU A 238 -15.83 -7.91 0.26
CA GLU A 238 -16.40 -6.76 -0.46
C GLU A 238 -16.41 -5.48 0.36
N GLU A 239 -16.86 -5.60 1.61
CA GLU A 239 -17.13 -4.48 2.50
C GLU A 239 -15.96 -4.16 3.44
N GLU A 240 -14.77 -4.73 3.21
CA GLU A 240 -13.59 -4.48 4.03
C GLU A 240 -13.19 -2.99 4.02
N CYS A 241 -12.82 -2.44 5.17
CA CYS A 241 -12.43 -1.05 5.34
C CYS A 241 -10.92 -0.93 5.62
N VAL A 242 -10.33 0.19 5.24
CA VAL A 242 -8.95 0.52 5.59
C VAL A 242 -8.92 1.15 6.97
N TYR A 243 -8.20 0.51 7.87
CA TYR A 243 -7.89 1.00 9.22
C TYR A 243 -6.39 0.82 9.52
N PRO A 244 -5.82 1.62 10.45
CA PRO A 244 -6.45 2.74 11.13
C PRO A 244 -6.75 3.92 10.19
N MET A 245 -7.68 4.79 10.58
CA MET A 245 -8.08 5.96 9.79
C MET A 245 -8.24 7.19 10.70
N VAL A 246 -7.63 8.31 10.32
CA VAL A 246 -7.93 9.62 10.90
C VAL A 246 -9.01 10.29 10.05
N ALA A 247 -10.13 10.66 10.65
CA ALA A 247 -11.21 11.34 9.96
C ALA A 247 -10.77 12.77 9.54
N PRO A 248 -11.32 13.32 8.45
CA PRO A 248 -10.96 14.67 8.00
C PRO A 248 -11.15 15.72 9.09
N GLY A 249 -10.10 16.51 9.32
CA GLY A 249 -10.10 17.55 10.35
C GLY A 249 -9.76 17.05 11.76
N GLY A 250 -9.62 15.73 11.96
CA GLY A 250 -9.14 15.15 13.21
C GLY A 250 -7.61 15.27 13.38
N SER A 251 -7.17 15.11 14.63
CA SER A 251 -5.75 15.00 14.99
C SER A 251 -5.22 13.59 14.74
N ILE A 252 -3.88 13.44 14.65
CA ILE A 252 -3.24 12.15 14.33
C ILE A 252 -3.49 11.09 15.41
N ASP A 253 -3.72 11.50 16.65
CA ASP A 253 -4.04 10.66 17.81
C ASP A 253 -5.53 10.26 17.90
N GLU A 254 -6.40 10.85 17.06
CA GLU A 254 -7.84 10.53 16.98
C GLU A 254 -8.13 9.43 15.93
N MET A 255 -7.26 8.40 15.88
CA MET A 255 -7.39 7.29 14.94
C MET A 255 -8.59 6.38 15.27
N LEU A 256 -9.35 6.03 14.23
CA LEU A 256 -10.41 5.03 14.24
C LEU A 256 -9.86 3.66 13.81
N GLY A 257 -10.35 2.59 14.42
CA GLY A 257 -10.07 1.21 14.00
C GLY A 257 -8.63 0.73 14.23
N GLY A 258 -7.84 1.45 15.05
CA GLY A 258 -6.48 1.04 15.44
C GLY A 258 -6.43 0.02 16.59
N VAL A 259 -7.45 0.02 17.47
CA VAL A 259 -7.68 -0.95 18.58
C VAL A 259 -9.19 -1.05 18.82
N PRO A 260 -9.73 -2.21 19.25
CA PRO A 260 -11.10 -2.25 19.77
C PRO A 260 -11.24 -1.39 21.04
N GLY A 261 -12.19 -0.43 21.08
CA GLY A 261 -12.68 0.12 22.35
C GLY A 261 -12.77 1.65 22.50
N CYS A 262 -11.82 2.46 21.97
CA CYS A 262 -11.85 3.94 22.04
C CYS A 262 -10.70 4.57 21.18
N PRO A 263 -10.64 5.92 21.01
CA PRO A 263 -9.54 6.60 20.31
C PRO A 263 -8.16 6.32 20.93
N VAL A 264 -7.10 6.34 20.12
CA VAL A 264 -5.72 6.08 20.61
C VAL A 264 -5.31 7.06 21.71
N SER A 265 -5.72 8.33 21.62
CA SER A 265 -5.46 9.35 22.67
C SER A 265 -5.97 8.97 24.06
N GLU A 266 -7.03 8.16 24.17
CA GLU A 266 -7.55 7.69 25.46
C GLU A 266 -6.81 6.45 26.00
N MET A 267 -5.94 5.85 25.19
CA MET A 267 -5.14 4.66 25.52
C MET A 267 -3.66 4.98 25.77
N LEU A 268 -3.22 6.22 25.55
CA LEU A 268 -1.84 6.64 25.83
C LEU A 268 -1.64 6.81 27.34
N ASP A 269 -0.58 6.20 27.87
CA ASP A 269 -0.16 6.38 29.26
C ASP A 269 0.91 7.49 29.35
N ASP A 270 0.51 8.65 29.90
CA ASP A 270 1.39 9.80 30.07
C ASP A 270 2.60 9.52 30.97
N SER A 271 2.56 8.50 31.84
CA SER A 271 3.67 8.19 32.76
C SER A 271 4.95 7.77 32.03
N THR A 272 4.83 7.13 30.87
CA THR A 272 5.96 6.75 30.02
C THR A 272 6.55 7.95 29.26
N LEU A 273 5.78 9.02 29.08
CA LEU A 273 6.24 10.27 28.49
C LEU A 273 6.97 11.14 29.51
N GLU A 274 6.62 11.08 30.80
CA GLU A 274 7.30 11.84 31.86
C GLU A 274 8.81 11.54 31.90
N GLU A 275 9.22 10.28 31.75
CA GLU A 275 10.64 9.88 31.67
C GLU A 275 11.37 10.38 30.42
N VAL A 276 10.66 10.76 29.36
CA VAL A 276 11.25 11.31 28.13
C VAL A 276 11.58 12.80 28.28
N TRP A 277 10.81 13.50 29.12
CA TRP A 277 10.95 14.95 29.32
C TRP A 277 11.90 15.33 30.46
N GLU A 278 12.22 14.39 31.36
CA GLU A 278 13.26 14.52 32.40
C GLU A 278 14.68 14.30 31.86
#